data_AF-A0A7S1Z3Y0-F1
#
_entry.id   AF-A0A7S1Z3Y0-F1
#
_cell.length_a   1.000
_cell.length_b   1.000
_cell.length_c   1.000
_cell.angle_alpha   90.00
_cell.angle_beta   90.00
_cell.angle_gamma   90.00
#
_symmetry.space_group_name_H-M   'P 1'
#
loop_
_entity.id
_entity.type
_entity.pdbx_description
1 polymer ?
#
loop_
_entity_poly.entity_id
_entity_poly.type
_entity_poly.pdbx_seq_one_letter_code
_entity_poly.pdbx_strand_id
1 'polypeptide(L)'
;VAHALRVCTLGFLAFKLLGGRFWAISPSSFTNIGSFARASIPATSKYATPSERLAIERLGRATGCHTCGSRMLFTSSPVKFHGDHMPPQAVTKQLNDKWYRKLLGIQVKQRFYPQCVPCSNKQGSILSKATNELRKMEAERNSLNFLKRFGNNLPDLQKAGGGRLAHFHGLRLRTSHLTGGVIGAMTVGSVNGERLPERDLRNGNQKRFRAIQEEIEKKLLSVLAWFDR
;
A
#
# COMPACT_ATOMS: atom_id res chain seq x y z
N VAL A 1 11.72 -30.12 -10.53
CA VAL A 1 11.17 -29.64 -9.23
C VAL A 1 12.25 -29.01 -8.34
N ALA A 2 13.41 -29.64 -8.13
CA ALA A 2 14.49 -29.12 -7.28
C ALA A 2 15.01 -27.72 -7.68
N HIS A 3 15.18 -27.43 -8.98
CA HIS A 3 15.64 -26.11 -9.45
C HIS A 3 14.63 -24.99 -9.14
N ALA A 4 13.34 -25.21 -9.38
CA ALA A 4 12.30 -24.22 -9.09
C ALA A 4 12.25 -23.89 -7.59
N LEU A 5 12.30 -24.91 -6.74
CA LEU A 5 12.35 -24.75 -5.28
C LEU A 5 13.57 -23.94 -4.84
N ARG A 6 14.76 -24.21 -5.41
CA ARG A 6 15.99 -23.43 -5.15
C ARG A 6 15.81 -21.96 -5.53
N VAL A 7 15.30 -21.66 -6.72
CA VAL A 7 15.08 -20.28 -7.20
C VAL A 7 14.08 -19.54 -6.30
N CYS A 8 12.96 -20.17 -5.95
CA CYS A 8 11.96 -19.58 -5.06
C CYS A 8 12.54 -19.30 -3.67
N THR A 9 13.31 -20.23 -3.11
CA THR A 9 13.94 -20.10 -1.79
C THR A 9 14.95 -18.96 -1.78
N LEU A 10 15.85 -18.92 -2.77
CA LEU A 10 16.80 -17.82 -2.92
C LEU A 10 16.07 -16.49 -3.08
N GLY A 11 15.01 -16.43 -3.89
CA GLY A 11 14.20 -15.22 -4.09
C GLY A 11 13.58 -14.70 -2.79
N PHE A 12 13.01 -15.59 -1.98
CA PHE A 12 12.47 -15.25 -0.68
C PHE A 12 13.55 -14.67 0.26
N LEU A 13 14.71 -15.34 0.33
CA LEU A 13 15.83 -14.92 1.17
C LEU A 13 16.41 -13.59 0.71
N ALA A 14 16.69 -13.43 -0.58
CA ALA A 14 17.19 -12.19 -1.16
C ALA A 14 16.22 -11.03 -0.94
N PHE A 15 14.91 -11.24 -1.14
CA PHE A 15 13.90 -10.24 -0.85
C PHE A 15 13.95 -9.78 0.62
N LYS A 16 14.08 -10.72 1.56
CA LYS A 16 14.17 -10.42 2.99
C LYS A 16 15.47 -9.71 3.37
N LEU A 17 16.61 -10.19 2.88
CA LEU A 17 17.94 -9.62 3.16
C LEU A 17 18.07 -8.20 2.61
N LEU A 18 17.44 -7.90 1.47
CA LEU A 18 17.36 -6.55 0.90
C LEU A 18 16.33 -5.64 1.60
N GLY A 19 15.80 -6.05 2.75
CA GLY A 19 14.87 -5.27 3.57
C GLY A 19 13.41 -5.35 3.12
N GLY A 20 13.06 -6.31 2.26
CA GLY A 20 11.71 -6.53 1.77
C GLY A 20 10.74 -6.98 2.89
N ARG A 21 9.50 -6.47 2.81
CA ARG A 21 8.40 -6.82 3.72
C ARG A 21 7.23 -7.30 2.89
N PHE A 22 6.76 -8.53 3.10
CA PHE A 22 5.69 -9.09 2.27
C PHE A 22 4.39 -8.30 2.36
N TRP A 23 4.05 -7.83 3.56
CA TRP A 23 2.88 -6.98 3.75
C TRP A 23 3.04 -5.60 3.08
N ALA A 24 4.25 -5.12 2.82
CA ALA A 24 4.49 -3.87 2.11
C ALA A 24 4.23 -3.95 0.59
N ILE A 25 3.95 -5.15 0.06
CA ILE A 25 3.60 -5.38 -1.35
C ILE A 25 2.15 -4.96 -1.61
N SER A 26 1.24 -5.16 -0.65
CA SER A 26 -0.17 -4.83 -0.82
C SER A 26 -0.38 -3.31 -0.88
N PRO A 27 -1.29 -2.80 -1.73
CA PRO A 27 -1.69 -1.40 -1.74
C PRO A 27 -2.14 -0.93 -0.35
N SER A 28 -1.82 0.31 0.01
CA SER A 28 -2.25 0.89 1.29
C SER A 28 -3.59 1.57 1.13
N SER A 29 -4.58 1.14 1.92
CA SER A 29 -5.83 1.88 2.04
C SER A 29 -5.62 3.17 2.84
N PHE A 30 -6.25 4.26 2.44
CA PHE A 30 -6.23 5.51 3.18
C PHE A 30 -7.15 5.53 4.41
N THR A 31 -8.04 4.54 4.55
CA THR A 31 -8.99 4.43 5.67
C THR A 31 -8.66 3.29 6.63
N ASN A 32 -7.55 2.59 6.39
CA ASN A 32 -7.05 1.52 7.23
C ASN A 32 -5.54 1.67 7.45
N ILE A 33 -4.98 0.85 8.34
CA ILE A 33 -3.54 0.83 8.59
C ILE A 33 -2.81 0.50 7.28
N GLY A 34 -2.00 1.45 6.81
CA GLY A 34 -1.18 1.28 5.63
C GLY A 34 -0.12 0.18 5.75
N SER A 35 0.31 -0.35 4.61
CA SER A 35 1.24 -1.49 4.53
C SER A 35 2.66 -1.20 5.05
N PHE A 36 3.00 0.08 5.24
CA PHE A 36 4.28 0.51 5.81
C PHE A 36 4.19 0.86 7.29
N ALA A 37 3.05 0.61 7.94
CA ALA A 37 2.93 0.78 9.38
C ALA A 37 3.95 -0.10 10.13
N ARG A 38 4.62 0.52 11.11
CA ARG A 38 5.69 -0.12 11.91
C ARG A 38 5.53 0.14 13.39
N ALA A 39 5.23 1.38 13.74
CA ALA A 39 5.06 1.80 15.11
C ALA A 39 3.97 2.88 15.16
N SER A 40 3.41 3.08 16.34
CA SER A 40 2.38 4.06 16.63
C SER A 40 2.39 4.43 18.09
N ILE A 41 1.83 5.58 18.41
CA ILE A 41 1.51 5.97 19.79
C ILE A 41 -0.01 5.90 20.00
N PRO A 42 -0.51 5.73 21.24
CA PRO A 42 -1.93 5.85 21.52
C PRO A 42 -2.48 7.18 21.01
N ALA A 43 -3.72 7.19 20.51
CA ALA A 43 -4.40 8.42 20.11
C ALA A 43 -5.68 8.60 20.91
N THR A 44 -5.98 9.85 21.22
CA THR A 44 -7.32 10.26 21.65
C THR A 44 -8.14 10.69 20.43
N SER A 45 -9.42 11.01 20.63
CA SER A 45 -10.26 11.60 19.58
C SER A 45 -9.87 13.04 19.21
N LYS A 46 -8.94 13.67 19.94
CA LYS A 46 -8.44 15.02 19.62
C LYS A 46 -7.24 14.92 18.68
N TYR A 47 -6.88 16.05 18.06
CA TYR A 47 -5.62 16.16 17.32
C TYR A 47 -4.42 15.93 18.25
N ALA A 48 -3.32 15.45 17.68
CA ALA A 48 -2.08 15.24 18.42
C ALA A 48 -1.60 16.53 19.09
N THR A 49 -1.27 16.44 20.37
CA THR A 49 -0.61 17.47 21.17
C THR A 49 0.80 17.77 20.64
N PRO A 50 1.44 18.89 21.03
CA PRO A 50 2.80 19.20 20.59
C PRO A 50 3.83 18.11 20.89
N SER A 51 3.75 17.48 22.08
CA SER A 51 4.65 16.37 22.46
C SER A 51 4.40 15.11 21.63
N GLU A 52 3.13 14.77 21.37
CA GLU A 52 2.76 13.66 20.49
C GLU A 52 3.20 13.91 19.04
N ARG A 53 3.08 15.15 18.54
CA ARG A 53 3.58 15.52 17.20
C ARG A 53 5.08 15.33 17.10
N LEU A 54 5.85 15.73 18.11
CA LEU A 54 7.29 15.51 18.15
C LEU A 54 7.63 14.01 18.17
N ALA A 55 6.89 13.22 18.94
CA ALA A 55 7.06 11.77 18.98
C ALA A 55 6.75 11.12 17.62
N ILE A 56 5.67 11.54 16.96
CA ILE A 56 5.29 11.08 15.63
C ILE A 56 6.33 11.49 14.57
N GLU A 57 6.84 12.72 14.63
CA GLU A 57 7.87 13.19 13.71
C GLU A 57 9.16 12.36 13.84
N ARG A 58 9.61 12.10 15.07
CA ARG A 58 10.76 11.21 15.34
C ARG A 58 10.50 9.80 14.82
N LEU A 59 9.31 9.26 15.09
CA LEU A 59 8.90 7.94 14.64
C LEU A 59 8.88 7.86 13.10
N GLY A 60 8.29 8.85 12.44
CA GLY A 60 8.21 8.94 10.98
C GLY A 60 9.58 9.05 10.32
N ARG A 61 10.53 9.77 10.90
CA ARG A 61 11.92 9.81 10.39
C ARG A 61 12.58 8.44 10.45
N ALA A 62 12.37 7.68 11.53
CA ALA A 62 12.92 6.33 11.67
C ALA A 62 12.22 5.30 10.77
N THR A 63 10.89 5.26 10.82
CA THR A 63 10.09 4.19 10.22
C THR A 63 9.55 4.50 8.84
N GLY A 64 9.46 5.78 8.47
CA GLY A 64 8.76 6.27 7.29
C GLY A 64 7.26 6.41 7.49
N CYS A 65 6.61 6.99 6.49
CA CYS A 65 5.16 7.12 6.39
C CYS A 65 4.49 5.73 6.41
N HIS A 66 3.50 5.53 7.26
CA HIS A 66 2.79 4.24 7.38
C HIS A 66 2.01 3.86 6.10
N THR A 67 1.66 4.84 5.25
CA THR A 67 0.93 4.62 4.00
C THR A 67 1.87 4.28 2.84
N CYS A 68 2.90 5.08 2.57
CA CYS A 68 3.75 4.92 1.37
C CYS A 68 5.21 4.51 1.67
N GLY A 69 5.60 4.47 2.94
CA GLY A 69 6.95 4.15 3.39
C GLY A 69 7.98 5.27 3.15
N SER A 70 7.57 6.45 2.70
CA SER A 70 8.49 7.58 2.48
C SER A 70 9.08 8.09 3.79
N ARG A 71 10.40 8.28 3.84
CA ARG A 71 11.10 8.95 4.95
C ARG A 71 11.25 10.47 4.79
N MET A 72 10.80 11.02 3.65
CA MET A 72 10.87 12.46 3.35
C MET A 72 12.28 13.06 3.57
N LEU A 73 13.32 12.33 3.16
CA LEU A 73 14.71 12.73 3.36
C LEU A 73 15.04 14.04 2.62
N PHE A 74 14.51 14.19 1.40
CA PHE A 74 14.77 15.33 0.51
C PHE A 74 13.65 16.38 0.50
N THR A 75 12.79 16.41 1.53
CA THR A 75 11.79 17.48 1.65
C THR A 75 12.33 18.61 2.50
N SER A 76 12.06 19.84 2.08
CA SER A 76 12.27 21.06 2.87
C SER A 76 11.07 21.43 3.74
N SER A 77 10.02 20.60 3.76
CA SER A 77 8.84 20.86 4.57
C SER A 77 9.21 20.88 6.07
N PRO A 78 8.79 21.91 6.83
CA PRO A 78 9.09 22.00 8.27
C PRO A 78 8.43 20.88 9.07
N VAL A 79 7.27 20.39 8.63
CA VAL A 79 6.58 19.23 9.20
C VAL A 79 6.58 18.11 8.19
N LYS A 80 7.30 17.02 8.48
CA LYS A 80 7.38 15.89 7.55
C LYS A 80 6.25 14.90 7.82
N PHE A 81 5.94 14.64 9.08
CA PHE A 81 4.95 13.64 9.47
C PHE A 81 3.86 14.23 10.37
N HIS A 82 2.62 13.90 10.02
CA HIS A 82 1.45 14.14 10.85
C HIS A 82 1.07 12.86 11.60
N GLY A 83 0.45 13.03 12.76
CA GLY A 83 -0.21 11.93 13.48
C GLY A 83 -1.52 11.61 12.79
N ASP A 84 -1.52 10.58 11.94
CA ASP A 84 -2.73 10.07 11.31
C ASP A 84 -3.49 9.15 12.28
N HIS A 85 -4.75 9.45 12.51
CA HIS A 85 -5.65 8.63 13.31
C HIS A 85 -6.02 7.37 12.54
N MET A 86 -5.68 6.20 13.08
CA MET A 86 -6.08 4.94 12.48
C MET A 86 -6.91 4.07 13.44
N PRO A 87 -8.17 3.70 13.08
CA PRO A 87 -8.91 4.17 11.90
C PRO A 87 -9.21 5.69 11.96
N PRO A 88 -9.52 6.36 10.84
CA PRO A 88 -9.83 7.79 10.84
C PRO A 88 -11.04 8.13 11.71
N GLN A 89 -11.16 9.38 12.15
CA GLN A 89 -12.23 9.80 13.04
C GLN A 89 -13.63 9.57 12.46
N ALA A 90 -13.84 9.86 11.18
CA ALA A 90 -15.13 9.64 10.51
C ALA A 90 -15.51 8.14 10.48
N VAL A 91 -14.53 7.26 10.22
CA VAL A 91 -14.71 5.81 10.25
C VAL A 91 -14.99 5.34 11.68
N THR A 92 -14.25 5.85 12.66
CA THR A 92 -14.43 5.56 14.10
C THR A 92 -15.83 5.92 14.55
N LYS A 93 -16.33 7.10 14.18
CA LYS A 93 -17.69 7.55 14.47
C LYS A 93 -18.72 6.59 13.88
N GLN A 94 -18.62 6.29 12.58
CA GLN A 94 -19.54 5.36 11.92
C GLN A 94 -19.53 3.96 12.54
N LEU A 95 -18.36 3.46 12.94
CA LEU A 95 -18.25 2.16 13.62
C LEU A 95 -18.89 2.19 15.00
N ASN A 96 -18.59 3.20 15.82
CA ASN A 96 -19.18 3.35 17.15
C ASN A 96 -20.70 3.63 17.09
N ASP A 97 -21.19 4.14 15.96
CA ASP A 97 -22.62 4.38 15.76
C ASP A 97 -23.46 3.11 15.56
N LYS A 98 -22.82 1.95 15.33
CA LYS A 98 -23.51 0.66 15.20
C LYS A 98 -24.21 0.27 16.50
N TRP A 99 -25.49 -0.09 16.40
CA TRP A 99 -26.37 -0.36 17.54
C TRP A 99 -25.77 -1.33 18.57
N TYR A 100 -25.16 -2.43 18.11
CA TYR A 100 -24.59 -3.45 18.99
C TYR A 100 -23.36 -2.96 19.75
N ARG A 101 -22.58 -2.02 19.19
CA ARG A 101 -21.44 -1.41 19.90
C ARG A 101 -21.91 -0.42 20.94
N LYS A 102 -22.97 0.34 20.66
CA LYS A 102 -23.62 1.20 21.66
C LYS A 102 -24.16 0.37 22.82
N LEU A 103 -24.89 -0.70 22.50
CA LEU A 103 -25.48 -1.60 23.50
C LEU A 103 -24.42 -2.24 24.41
N LEU A 104 -23.29 -2.67 23.83
CA LEU A 104 -22.20 -3.32 24.56
C LEU A 104 -21.16 -2.34 25.14
N GLY A 105 -21.33 -1.02 24.95
CA GLY A 105 -20.36 -0.02 25.40
C GLY A 105 -18.96 -0.12 24.73
N ILE A 106 -18.85 -0.79 23.58
CA ILE A 106 -17.56 -1.07 22.94
C ILE A 106 -17.14 0.09 22.05
N GLN A 107 -16.11 0.83 22.48
CA GLN A 107 -15.51 1.92 21.71
C GLN A 107 -14.32 1.44 20.88
N VAL A 108 -14.23 1.90 19.63
CA VAL A 108 -13.05 1.69 18.77
C VAL A 108 -11.87 2.53 19.27
N LYS A 109 -10.77 1.85 19.60
CA LYS A 109 -9.51 2.49 20.00
C LYS A 109 -8.76 2.99 18.76
N GLN A 110 -8.29 4.22 18.80
CA GLN A 110 -7.48 4.81 17.73
C GLN A 110 -6.01 4.89 18.14
N ARG A 111 -5.12 4.91 17.14
CA ARG A 111 -3.69 5.13 17.33
C ARG A 111 -3.16 6.12 16.31
N PHE A 112 -2.12 6.86 16.67
CA PHE A 112 -1.43 7.76 15.75
C PHE A 112 -0.32 7.02 15.04
N TYR A 113 -0.37 7.03 13.71
CA TYR A 113 0.72 6.56 12.85
C TYR A 113 1.36 7.74 12.11
N PRO A 114 2.68 7.70 11.84
CA PRO A 114 3.34 8.76 11.10
C PRO A 114 2.91 8.74 9.64
N GLN A 115 2.31 9.80 9.15
CA GLN A 115 1.89 9.93 7.75
C GLN A 115 2.49 11.18 7.12
N CYS A 116 3.05 11.04 5.91
CA CYS A 116 3.62 12.19 5.21
C CYS A 116 2.55 13.15 4.70
N VAL A 117 2.91 14.43 4.56
CA VAL A 117 2.02 15.50 4.07
C VAL A 117 1.25 15.10 2.79
N PRO A 118 1.88 14.54 1.73
CA PRO A 118 1.14 14.19 0.51
C PRO A 118 0.09 13.08 0.73
N CYS A 119 0.40 12.09 1.58
CA CYS A 119 -0.55 11.02 1.90
C CYS A 119 -1.69 11.53 2.78
N SER A 120 -1.37 12.38 3.76
CA SER A 120 -2.36 13.03 4.65
C SER A 120 -3.36 13.88 3.85
N ASN A 121 -2.87 14.69 2.91
CA ASN A 121 -3.74 15.51 2.06
C ASN A 121 -4.65 14.64 1.19
N LYS A 122 -4.11 13.57 0.58
CA LYS A 122 -4.91 12.64 -0.23
C LYS A 122 -5.96 11.90 0.60
N GLN A 123 -5.60 11.44 1.80
CA GLN A 123 -6.53 10.82 2.74
C GLN A 123 -7.67 11.78 3.09
N GLY A 124 -7.35 13.02 3.47
CA GLY A 124 -8.34 14.05 3.80
C GLY A 124 -9.32 14.30 2.65
N SER A 125 -8.82 14.37 1.41
CA SER A 125 -9.67 14.52 0.22
C SER A 125 -10.63 13.33 0.03
N ILE A 126 -10.14 12.10 0.16
CA ILE A 126 -10.95 10.88 0.03
C ILE A 126 -12.02 10.82 1.12
N LEU A 127 -11.63 11.03 2.38
CA LEU A 127 -12.54 10.99 3.53
C LEU A 127 -13.59 12.11 3.48
N SER A 128 -13.20 13.31 3.04
CA SER A 128 -14.13 14.44 2.88
C SER A 128 -15.22 14.09 1.86
N LYS A 129 -14.84 13.58 0.68
CA LYS A 129 -15.80 13.13 -0.35
C LYS A 129 -16.73 12.05 0.18
N ALA A 130 -16.18 10.98 0.75
CA ALA A 130 -16.96 9.85 1.26
C ALA A 130 -17.90 10.26 2.41
N THR A 131 -17.46 11.14 3.30
CA THR A 131 -18.30 11.65 4.41
C THR A 131 -19.43 12.53 3.90
N ASN A 132 -19.17 13.37 2.89
CA ASN A 132 -20.22 14.19 2.27
C ASN A 132 -21.24 13.35 1.50
N GLU A 133 -20.81 12.32 0.78
CA GLU A 133 -21.70 11.36 0.14
C GLU A 133 -22.56 10.62 1.17
N LEU A 134 -21.96 10.13 2.26
CA LEU A 134 -22.69 9.50 3.36
C LEU A 134 -23.75 10.43 3.93
N ARG A 135 -23.41 11.69 4.23
CA ARG A 135 -24.37 12.69 4.75
C ARG A 135 -25.54 12.94 3.81
N LYS A 136 -25.29 13.02 2.50
CA LYS A 136 -26.36 13.16 1.48
C LYS A 136 -27.28 11.95 1.48
N MET A 137 -26.71 10.75 1.50
CA MET A 137 -27.48 9.50 1.54
C MET A 137 -28.27 9.34 2.85
N GLU A 138 -27.71 9.79 3.99
CA GLU A 138 -28.43 9.82 5.27
C GLU A 138 -29.63 10.76 5.23
N ALA A 139 -29.50 11.95 4.62
CA ALA A 139 -30.61 12.88 4.44
C ALA A 139 -31.72 12.32 3.52
N GLU A 140 -31.33 11.54 2.51
CA GLU A 140 -32.25 10.91 1.55
C GLU A 140 -32.75 9.52 2.00
N ARG A 141 -32.31 9.02 3.16
CA ARG A 141 -32.49 7.62 3.58
C ARG A 141 -33.95 7.16 3.62
N ASN A 142 -34.86 8.06 4.01
CA ASN A 142 -36.28 7.78 4.10
C ASN A 142 -37.03 8.05 2.78
N SER A 143 -36.33 8.46 1.72
CA SER A 143 -36.95 8.68 0.42
C SER A 143 -37.24 7.36 -0.28
N LEU A 144 -38.39 7.31 -0.96
CA LEU A 144 -38.88 6.12 -1.66
C LEU A 144 -37.91 5.67 -2.77
N ASN A 145 -37.22 6.63 -3.41
CA ASN A 145 -36.21 6.38 -4.44
C ASN A 145 -34.91 5.78 -3.87
N PHE A 146 -34.50 6.23 -2.68
CA PHE A 146 -33.32 5.68 -2.00
C PHE A 146 -33.54 4.23 -1.59
N LEU A 147 -34.68 3.92 -0.94
CA LEU A 147 -35.03 2.56 -0.51
C LEU A 147 -35.10 1.59 -1.71
N LYS A 148 -35.66 2.02 -2.84
CA LYS A 148 -35.67 1.22 -4.08
C LYS A 148 -34.28 0.91 -4.64
N ARG A 149 -33.33 1.84 -4.49
CA ARG A 149 -31.99 1.74 -5.12
C ARG A 149 -30.93 1.10 -4.22
N PHE A 150 -30.98 1.37 -2.92
CA PHE A 150 -29.93 0.99 -1.97
C PHE A 150 -30.45 0.17 -0.77
N GLY A 151 -31.77 0.01 -0.65
CA GLY A 151 -32.38 -0.59 0.53
C GLY A 151 -32.01 0.19 1.80
N ASN A 152 -31.68 -0.54 2.87
CA ASN A 152 -31.26 0.04 4.14
C ASN A 152 -29.74 0.19 4.30
N ASN A 153 -28.96 -0.08 3.25
CA ASN A 153 -27.50 -0.15 3.34
C ASN A 153 -26.85 1.21 3.06
N LEU A 154 -26.23 1.79 4.10
CA LEU A 154 -25.40 2.98 3.96
C LEU A 154 -23.96 2.62 3.54
N PRO A 155 -23.25 3.52 2.84
CA PRO A 155 -21.84 3.32 2.46
C PRO A 155 -20.94 3.10 3.68
N ASP A 156 -20.03 2.14 3.58
CA ASP A 156 -19.02 1.85 4.59
C ASP A 156 -17.77 2.73 4.37
N LEU A 157 -17.54 3.71 5.24
CA LEU A 157 -16.40 4.62 5.16
C LEU A 157 -15.07 3.88 5.29
N GLN A 158 -15.05 2.70 5.92
CA GLN A 158 -13.83 1.90 6.04
C GLN A 158 -13.31 1.43 4.67
N LYS A 159 -14.18 1.34 3.66
CA LYS A 159 -13.84 0.92 2.29
C LYS A 159 -13.44 2.08 1.38
N ALA A 160 -13.74 3.32 1.76
CA ALA A 160 -13.58 4.50 0.89
C ALA A 160 -12.12 4.74 0.46
N GLY A 161 -11.14 4.41 1.29
CA GLY A 161 -9.72 4.58 0.97
C GLY A 161 -9.07 3.40 0.25
N GLY A 162 -9.81 2.32 -0.06
CA GLY A 162 -9.29 1.10 -0.67
C GLY A 162 -9.44 1.02 -2.19
N GLY A 163 -9.21 -0.17 -2.76
CA GLY A 163 -9.42 -0.46 -4.18
C GLY A 163 -8.65 0.48 -5.12
N ARG A 164 -9.35 1.11 -6.07
CA ARG A 164 -8.76 2.06 -7.04
C ARG A 164 -8.18 3.32 -6.40
N LEU A 165 -8.62 3.67 -5.19
CA LEU A 165 -8.13 4.85 -4.45
C LEU A 165 -6.93 4.54 -3.55
N ALA A 166 -6.62 3.26 -3.33
CA ALA A 166 -5.49 2.83 -2.53
C ALA A 166 -4.16 3.35 -3.09
N HIS A 167 -3.18 3.56 -2.22
CA HIS A 167 -1.83 3.91 -2.64
C HIS A 167 -1.10 2.68 -3.15
N PHE A 168 -0.76 2.67 -4.44
CA PHE A 168 0.02 1.62 -5.08
C PHE A 168 1.52 1.86 -4.90
N HIS A 169 2.25 0.84 -4.47
CA HIS A 169 3.68 0.95 -4.09
C HIS A 169 4.65 0.58 -5.19
N GLY A 170 4.18 -0.06 -6.26
CA GLY A 170 5.03 -0.66 -7.29
C GLY A 170 5.87 0.34 -8.09
N LEU A 171 5.46 1.61 -8.13
CA LEU A 171 6.16 2.66 -8.90
C LEU A 171 7.40 3.21 -8.20
N ARG A 172 7.59 2.95 -6.89
CA ARG A 172 8.75 3.46 -6.15
C ARG A 172 9.82 2.39 -6.03
N LEU A 173 10.97 2.60 -6.66
CA LEU A 173 12.11 1.71 -6.53
C LEU A 173 12.54 1.54 -5.07
N ARG A 174 12.76 0.29 -4.67
CA ARG A 174 13.22 -0.12 -3.34
C ARG A 174 14.36 -1.11 -3.53
N THR A 175 15.24 -1.21 -2.54
CA THR A 175 16.33 -2.19 -2.52
C THR A 175 15.82 -3.62 -2.74
N SER A 176 14.68 -3.96 -2.13
CA SER A 176 14.04 -5.27 -2.33
C SER A 176 13.56 -5.54 -3.76
N HIS A 177 13.42 -4.52 -4.62
CA HIS A 177 13.12 -4.72 -6.04
C HIS A 177 14.34 -5.26 -6.81
N LEU A 178 15.54 -5.17 -6.25
CA LEU A 178 16.75 -5.76 -6.83
C LEU A 178 16.84 -7.28 -6.63
N THR A 179 15.89 -7.88 -5.89
CA THR A 179 15.81 -9.33 -5.68
C THR A 179 15.94 -10.09 -7.00
N GLY A 180 15.21 -9.69 -8.04
CA GLY A 180 15.28 -10.36 -9.35
C GLY A 180 16.69 -10.36 -9.95
N GLY A 181 17.42 -9.25 -9.82
CA GLY A 181 18.80 -9.13 -10.27
C GLY A 181 19.76 -10.02 -9.47
N VAL A 182 19.62 -10.06 -8.14
CA VAL A 182 20.42 -10.94 -7.27
C VAL A 182 20.18 -12.41 -7.60
N ILE A 183 18.91 -12.81 -7.80
CA ILE A 183 18.60 -14.20 -8.19
C ILE A 183 19.14 -14.52 -9.57
N GLY A 184 19.02 -13.61 -10.54
CA GLY A 184 19.65 -13.77 -11.86
C GLY A 184 21.15 -14.01 -11.72
N ALA A 185 21.85 -13.18 -10.95
CA ALA A 185 23.28 -13.33 -10.70
C ALA A 185 23.64 -14.64 -9.97
N MET A 186 22.86 -15.10 -9.00
CA MET A 186 23.14 -16.33 -8.23
C MET A 186 22.75 -17.62 -8.96
N THR A 187 21.85 -17.54 -9.93
CA THR A 187 21.39 -18.69 -10.72
C THR A 187 22.18 -18.87 -12.00
N VAL A 188 22.70 -17.77 -12.56
CA VAL A 188 23.57 -17.76 -13.74
C VAL A 188 25.05 -17.73 -13.34
N GLY A 189 25.39 -17.03 -12.27
CA GLY A 189 26.72 -16.95 -11.69
C GLY A 189 26.98 -18.12 -10.74
N SER A 190 27.98 -18.91 -11.11
CA SER A 190 28.46 -20.11 -10.42
C SER A 190 28.63 -19.93 -8.90
N VAL A 191 28.06 -20.85 -8.12
CA VAL A 191 28.38 -21.03 -6.69
C VAL A 191 29.11 -22.37 -6.60
N ASN A 192 30.40 -22.33 -6.29
CA ASN A 192 31.37 -23.45 -6.11
C ASN A 192 32.25 -23.85 -7.30
N GLY A 193 32.51 -22.97 -8.27
CA GLY A 193 33.52 -23.25 -9.30
C GLY A 193 33.13 -24.30 -10.34
N GLU A 194 32.15 -25.15 -10.06
CA GLU A 194 31.50 -26.00 -11.04
C GLU A 194 30.49 -25.18 -11.85
N ARG A 195 30.94 -24.77 -13.02
CA ARG A 195 30.10 -24.20 -14.06
C ARG A 195 29.12 -25.30 -14.50
N LEU A 196 27.87 -25.28 -14.01
CA LEU A 196 26.78 -25.99 -14.69
C LEU A 196 26.89 -25.66 -16.17
N PRO A 197 26.87 -26.65 -17.09
CA PRO A 197 27.25 -26.43 -18.48
C PRO A 197 26.45 -25.26 -19.01
N GLU A 198 27.15 -24.16 -19.26
CA GLU A 198 26.63 -22.84 -19.63
C GLU A 198 25.68 -22.94 -20.84
N ARG A 199 25.84 -24.02 -21.62
CA ARG A 199 24.99 -24.46 -22.72
C ARG A 199 23.55 -24.81 -22.33
N ASP A 200 23.31 -25.49 -21.20
CA ASP A 200 21.97 -25.99 -20.85
C ASP A 200 21.05 -24.88 -20.34
N LEU A 201 21.58 -23.96 -19.52
CA LEU A 201 20.84 -22.77 -19.09
C LEU A 201 20.63 -21.79 -20.25
N ARG A 202 21.65 -21.57 -21.10
CA ARG A 202 21.55 -20.67 -22.26
C ARG A 202 20.59 -21.19 -23.33
N ASN A 203 20.58 -22.50 -23.61
CA ASN A 203 19.66 -23.09 -24.59
C ASN A 203 18.21 -23.17 -24.08
N GLY A 204 18.01 -23.42 -22.77
CA GLY A 204 16.68 -23.42 -22.15
C GLY A 204 16.07 -22.01 -22.01
N ASN A 205 16.88 -21.00 -21.70
CA ASN A 205 16.42 -19.62 -21.55
C ASN A 205 16.41 -18.81 -22.85
N GLN A 206 17.30 -19.04 -23.83
CA GLN A 206 17.32 -18.21 -25.06
C GLN A 206 16.00 -18.26 -25.81
N LYS A 207 15.38 -19.44 -25.94
CA LYS A 207 14.07 -19.56 -26.62
C LYS A 207 12.98 -18.81 -25.87
N ARG A 208 12.95 -18.92 -24.53
CA ARG A 208 12.01 -18.17 -23.68
C ARG A 208 12.24 -16.67 -23.72
N PHE A 209 13.50 -16.24 -23.68
CA PHE A 209 13.86 -14.82 -23.71
C PHE A 209 13.55 -14.20 -25.08
N ARG A 210 13.84 -14.92 -26.18
CA ARG A 210 13.41 -14.51 -27.53
C ARG A 210 11.90 -14.44 -27.66
N ALA A 211 11.17 -15.44 -27.17
CA ALA A 211 9.70 -15.42 -27.23
C ALA A 211 9.11 -14.23 -26.43
N ILE A 212 9.65 -13.92 -25.25
CA ILE A 212 9.23 -12.75 -24.46
C ILE A 212 9.60 -11.45 -25.18
N GLN A 213 10.80 -11.36 -25.77
CA GLN A 213 11.25 -10.19 -26.50
C GLN A 213 10.37 -9.94 -27.74
N GLU A 214 10.07 -10.98 -28.52
CA GLU A 214 9.16 -10.94 -29.67
C GLU A 214 7.75 -10.50 -29.25
N GLU A 215 7.24 -10.96 -28.11
CA GLU A 215 5.93 -10.55 -27.60
C GLU A 215 5.90 -9.07 -27.18
N ILE A 216 6.97 -8.59 -26.53
CA ILE A 216 7.13 -7.19 -26.14
C ILE A 216 7.24 -6.29 -27.37
N GLU A 217 8.07 -6.66 -28.36
CA GLU A 217 8.23 -5.94 -29.62
C GLU A 217 6.91 -5.87 -30.39
N LYS A 218 6.18 -6.98 -30.50
CA LYS A 218 4.87 -7.01 -31.16
C LYS A 218 3.85 -6.09 -30.48
N LYS A 219 3.83 -6.06 -29.14
CA LYS A 219 2.96 -5.14 -28.38
C LYS A 219 3.37 -3.68 -28.57
N LEU A 220 4.65 -3.36 -28.50
CA LEU A 220 5.16 -2.00 -28.74
C LEU A 220 4.80 -1.51 -30.15
N LEU A 221 5.04 -2.33 -31.17
CA LEU A 221 4.69 -2.00 -32.56
C LEU A 221 3.18 -1.81 -32.74
N SER A 222 2.35 -2.62 -32.06
CA SER A 222 0.89 -2.46 -32.11
C SER A 222 0.40 -1.16 -31.47
N VAL A 223 1.08 -0.68 -30.43
CA VAL A 223 0.80 0.60 -29.77
C VAL A 223 1.25 1.75 -30.66
N LEU A 224 2.44 1.68 -31.25
CA LEU A 224 2.93 2.69 -32.19
C LEU A 224 2.01 2.83 -33.41
N ALA A 225 1.58 1.72 -34.02
CA ALA A 225 0.62 1.71 -35.12
C ALA A 225 -0.82 2.13 -34.74
N TRP A 226 -1.11 2.30 -33.44
CA TRP A 226 -2.35 2.91 -32.96
C TRP A 226 -2.23 4.43 -32.87
N PHE A 227 -1.04 4.97 -32.59
CA PHE A 227 -0.77 6.41 -32.57
C PHE A 227 -0.63 7.02 -33.97
N ASP A 228 -0.25 6.22 -34.97
CA ASP A 228 -0.14 6.65 -36.39
C ASP A 228 -1.48 6.61 -37.16
N ARG A 229 -2.62 6.39 -36.50
CA ARG A 229 -3.98 6.43 -37.05
C ARG A 229 -4.79 7.55 -36.44
#